data_AF-A0A7X7GYM6-F1
#
_entry.id   AF-A0A7X7GYM6-F1
#
_cell.length_a   1.000
_cell.length_b   1.000
_cell.length_c   1.000
_cell.angle_alpha   90.00
_cell.angle_beta   90.00
_cell.angle_gamma   90.00
#
_symmetry.space_group_name_H-M   'P 1'
#
loop_
_entity.id
_entity.type
_entity.pdbx_description
1 polymer ?
#
loop_
_entity_poly.entity_id
_entity_poly.type
_entity_poly.pdbx_seq_one_letter_code
_entity_poly.pdbx_strand_id
1 'polypeptide(L)'
;MQRRIVYVVLGLVSGVMGCATQGSGSGELESGGTVGGARGEAPVRFSWHSQGASVTRGDISATVPGRGPFQGTYMQVTSDIEESDVEPYFADDWYDGWDEWDGWGPGGDAFVTTYSGKVIAVLRSEQGERMRCRFDLAEPDRGPAGGGMGECQLSDGAKIEDVVLEGS
;
A
#
# COMPACT_ATOMS: atom_id res chain seq x y z
N MET A 1 -21.63 -62.67 2.89
CA MET A 1 -22.05 -61.34 2.43
C MET A 1 -21.15 -60.31 3.09
N GLN A 2 -20.35 -59.59 2.29
CA GLN A 2 -19.19 -58.81 2.72
C GLN A 2 -19.59 -57.33 2.78
N ARG A 3 -19.67 -56.74 3.98
CA ARG A 3 -19.90 -55.29 4.14
C ARG A 3 -18.54 -54.60 4.27
N ARG A 4 -18.05 -54.04 3.17
CA ARG A 4 -16.86 -53.17 3.16
C ARG A 4 -17.29 -51.80 3.68
N ILE A 5 -16.87 -51.44 4.89
CA ILE A 5 -17.03 -50.09 5.44
C ILE A 5 -15.84 -49.28 4.92
N VAL A 6 -16.11 -48.34 4.01
CA VAL A 6 -15.14 -47.38 3.51
C VAL A 6 -15.15 -46.19 4.46
N TYR A 7 -14.10 -46.02 5.24
CA TYR A 7 -13.90 -44.83 6.07
C TYR A 7 -13.35 -43.71 5.17
N VAL A 8 -14.20 -42.75 4.80
CA VAL A 8 -13.76 -41.50 4.19
C VAL A 8 -13.27 -40.61 5.33
N VAL A 9 -11.96 -40.57 5.53
CA VAL A 9 -11.34 -39.61 6.45
C VAL A 9 -11.34 -38.25 5.74
N LEU A 10 -12.36 -37.43 6.03
CA LEU A 10 -12.39 -36.03 5.62
C LEU A 10 -11.38 -35.29 6.51
N GLY A 11 -10.18 -35.04 5.99
CA GLY A 11 -9.19 -34.19 6.65
C GLY A 11 -9.71 -32.76 6.73
N LEU A 12 -10.07 -32.32 7.94
CA LEU A 12 -10.31 -30.91 8.26
C LEU A 12 -8.97 -30.17 8.16
N VAL A 13 -8.73 -29.55 7.00
CA VAL A 13 -7.65 -28.57 6.85
C VAL A 13 -8.14 -27.30 7.54
N SER A 14 -7.81 -27.17 8.82
CA SER A 14 -8.00 -25.95 9.59
C SER A 14 -7.02 -24.88 9.06
N GLY A 15 -7.41 -24.18 7.99
CA GLY A 15 -6.73 -22.97 7.57
C GLY A 15 -6.92 -21.90 8.63
N VAL A 16 -5.84 -21.47 9.27
CA VAL A 16 -5.86 -20.28 10.12
C VAL A 16 -6.03 -19.09 9.18
N MET A 17 -7.28 -18.75 8.85
CA MET A 17 -7.60 -17.45 8.28
C MET A 17 -7.37 -16.43 9.38
N GLY A 18 -6.14 -15.91 9.48
CA GLY A 18 -5.93 -14.64 10.15
C GLY A 18 -6.87 -13.61 9.53
N CYS A 19 -7.60 -12.85 10.34
CA CYS A 19 -8.51 -11.83 9.84
C CYS A 19 -7.69 -10.78 9.08
N ALA A 20 -7.66 -10.90 7.76
CA ALA A 20 -7.14 -9.85 6.91
C ALA A 20 -8.09 -8.66 6.96
N THR A 21 -7.53 -7.47 7.13
CA THR A 21 -8.26 -6.20 7.06
C THR A 21 -8.18 -5.66 5.64
N GLN A 22 -9.16 -4.85 5.28
CA GLN A 22 -9.21 -4.23 3.95
C GLN A 22 -9.90 -2.88 4.05
N GLY A 23 -9.72 -2.08 3.01
CA GLY A 23 -10.30 -0.75 2.99
C GLY A 23 -10.16 -0.07 1.65
N SER A 24 -10.51 1.21 1.65
CA SER A 24 -10.52 2.08 0.49
C SER A 24 -9.88 3.42 0.83
N GLY A 25 -9.67 4.24 -0.19
CA GLY A 25 -9.23 5.61 0.01
C GLY A 25 -9.53 6.49 -1.18
N SER A 26 -9.28 7.78 -1.03
CA SER A 26 -9.34 8.72 -2.13
C SER A 26 -8.32 9.83 -1.99
N GLY A 27 -7.82 10.32 -3.11
CA GLY A 27 -7.00 11.53 -3.18
C GLY A 27 -7.29 12.33 -4.44
N GLU A 28 -6.62 13.46 -4.55
CA GLU A 28 -6.86 14.46 -5.59
C GLU A 28 -5.63 14.59 -6.47
N LEU A 29 -5.82 14.49 -7.79
CA LEU A 29 -4.75 14.73 -8.74
C LEU A 29 -4.44 16.24 -8.74
N GLU A 30 -3.17 16.64 -8.56
CA GLU A 30 -2.82 18.05 -8.67
C GLU A 30 -3.11 18.55 -10.09
N SER A 31 -3.82 19.68 -10.19
CA SER A 31 -4.11 20.37 -11.44
C SER A 31 -2.83 20.93 -12.07
N GLY A 32 -2.11 20.05 -12.76
CA GLY A 32 -0.88 20.29 -13.51
C GLY A 32 -0.60 19.18 -14.54
N GLY A 33 -1.21 17.99 -14.37
CA GLY A 33 -1.30 16.98 -15.41
C GLY A 33 -2.51 17.23 -16.30
N THR A 34 -2.30 17.53 -17.59
CA THR A 34 -3.43 17.65 -18.53
C THR A 34 -4.15 16.32 -18.68
N VAL A 35 -5.32 16.18 -18.06
CA VAL A 35 -6.30 15.16 -18.41
C VAL A 35 -7.52 15.84 -19.04
N GLY A 36 -7.52 15.92 -20.37
CA GLY A 36 -8.77 16.00 -21.15
C GLY A 36 -9.72 17.18 -20.93
N GLY A 37 -9.32 18.29 -20.32
CA GLY A 37 -10.06 19.56 -20.40
C GLY A 37 -11.45 19.60 -19.75
N ALA A 38 -11.73 18.78 -18.73
CA ALA A 38 -13.00 18.81 -18.00
C ALA A 38 -12.79 19.40 -16.60
N ARG A 39 -13.51 20.49 -16.29
CA ARG A 39 -13.63 21.00 -14.92
C ARG A 39 -14.37 19.96 -14.07
N GLY A 40 -13.60 19.25 -13.25
CA GLY A 40 -14.08 18.21 -12.34
C GLY A 40 -13.32 16.91 -12.56
N GLU A 41 -12.05 16.88 -12.20
CA GLU A 41 -11.30 15.62 -12.14
C GLU A 41 -11.93 14.72 -11.08
N ALA A 42 -12.39 13.54 -11.48
CA ALA A 42 -12.86 12.53 -10.55
C ALA A 42 -11.72 12.16 -9.57
N PRO A 43 -12.01 11.90 -8.29
CA PRO A 43 -10.97 11.57 -7.33
C PRO A 43 -10.25 10.28 -7.73
N VAL A 44 -8.94 10.21 -7.43
CA VAL A 44 -8.19 8.95 -7.50
C VAL A 44 -8.73 8.04 -6.41
N ARG A 45 -9.04 6.78 -6.76
CA ARG A 45 -9.60 5.80 -5.82
C ARG A 45 -8.56 4.77 -5.44
N PHE A 46 -8.41 4.54 -4.15
CA PHE A 46 -7.52 3.52 -3.60
C PHE A 46 -8.33 2.35 -3.03
N SER A 47 -7.76 1.16 -3.09
CA SER A 47 -8.21 0.00 -2.32
C SER A 47 -7.02 -0.81 -1.87
N TRP A 48 -7.11 -1.38 -0.68
CA TRP A 48 -6.02 -2.13 -0.08
C TRP A 48 -6.54 -3.33 0.68
N HIS A 49 -5.69 -4.34 0.84
CA HIS A 49 -5.97 -5.56 1.60
C HIS A 49 -4.70 -6.02 2.30
N SER A 50 -4.81 -6.35 3.59
CA SER A 50 -3.69 -6.80 4.40
C SER A 50 -3.33 -8.26 4.09
N GLN A 51 -2.05 -8.62 4.15
CA GLN A 51 -1.62 -10.00 3.91
C GLN A 51 -1.84 -10.87 5.17
N GLY A 52 -2.91 -11.66 5.15
CA GLY A 52 -3.27 -12.53 6.29
C GLY A 52 -3.49 -11.70 7.57
N ALA A 53 -2.89 -12.10 8.69
CA ALA A 53 -3.00 -11.35 9.95
C ALA A 53 -2.04 -10.15 10.05
N SER A 54 -1.20 -9.88 9.04
CA SER A 54 -0.24 -8.77 9.09
C SER A 54 -0.93 -7.46 8.76
N VAL A 55 -0.93 -6.50 9.69
CA VAL A 55 -1.41 -5.13 9.44
C VAL A 55 -0.37 -4.25 8.73
N THR A 56 0.91 -4.65 8.78
CA THR A 56 2.05 -3.87 8.30
C THR A 56 2.38 -4.10 6.83
N ARG A 57 1.82 -5.14 6.20
CA ARG A 57 2.06 -5.46 4.79
C ARG A 57 0.77 -5.89 4.09
N GLY A 58 0.67 -5.56 2.82
CA GLY A 58 -0.50 -5.92 2.03
C GLY A 58 -0.40 -5.49 0.59
N ASP A 59 -1.48 -5.72 -0.15
CA ASP A 59 -1.67 -5.27 -1.51
C ASP A 59 -2.42 -3.94 -1.51
N ILE A 60 -2.09 -3.08 -2.47
CA ILE A 60 -2.75 -1.79 -2.70
C ILE A 60 -2.89 -1.51 -4.20
N SER A 61 -4.01 -0.91 -4.56
CA SER A 61 -4.28 -0.48 -5.93
C SER A 61 -4.83 0.94 -5.96
N ALA A 62 -4.53 1.66 -7.04
CA ALA A 62 -5.04 3.00 -7.29
C ALA A 62 -5.67 3.09 -8.68
N THR A 63 -6.86 3.64 -8.80
CA THR A 63 -7.50 3.93 -10.09
C THR A 63 -7.39 5.42 -10.38
N VAL A 64 -6.55 5.76 -11.35
CA VAL A 64 -6.31 7.15 -11.76
C VAL A 64 -7.16 7.45 -13.00
N PRO A 65 -8.03 8.49 -12.95
CA PRO A 65 -8.85 8.87 -14.10
C PRO A 65 -8.00 9.08 -15.36
N GLY A 66 -8.40 8.43 -16.45
CA GLY A 66 -7.71 8.55 -17.74
C GLY A 66 -6.40 7.77 -17.89
N ARG A 67 -5.89 7.14 -16.82
CA ARG A 67 -4.61 6.39 -16.84
C ARG A 67 -4.72 4.91 -16.46
N GLY A 68 -5.92 4.48 -16.07
CA GLY A 68 -6.18 3.09 -15.72
C GLY A 68 -5.72 2.72 -14.31
N PRO A 69 -5.78 1.42 -13.97
CA PRO A 69 -5.50 0.97 -12.61
C PRO A 69 -4.02 0.67 -12.42
N PHE A 70 -3.49 1.06 -11.26
CA PHE A 70 -2.17 0.73 -10.75
C PHE A 70 -2.30 -0.32 -9.64
N GLN A 71 -1.39 -1.29 -9.57
CA GLN A 71 -1.36 -2.32 -8.52
C GLN A 71 0.03 -2.49 -7.96
N GLY A 72 0.13 -2.84 -6.68
CA GLY A 72 1.37 -3.18 -6.03
C GLY A 72 1.18 -3.50 -4.55
N THR A 73 2.23 -3.31 -3.77
CA THR A 73 2.26 -3.65 -2.35
C THR A 73 2.53 -2.42 -1.49
N TYR A 74 2.02 -2.45 -0.27
CA TYR A 74 2.36 -1.49 0.77
C TYR A 74 3.14 -2.16 1.90
N MET A 75 3.94 -1.37 2.59
CA MET A 75 4.68 -1.79 3.77
C MET A 75 4.77 -0.63 4.77
N GLN A 76 4.49 -0.91 6.04
CA GLN A 76 4.76 0.02 7.13
C GLN A 76 6.22 -0.10 7.56
N VAL A 77 6.92 1.03 7.56
CA VAL A 77 8.30 1.14 8.03
C VAL A 77 8.31 0.94 9.55
N THR A 78 8.95 -0.13 10.02
CA THR A 78 9.19 -0.36 11.45
C THR A 78 10.68 -0.23 11.76
N SER A 79 11.02 -0.05 13.04
CA SER A 79 12.41 0.03 13.51
C SER A 79 13.25 -1.23 13.21
N ASP A 80 12.60 -2.35 12.90
CA ASP A 80 13.23 -3.65 12.64
C ASP A 80 13.49 -3.92 11.14
N ILE A 81 13.23 -2.95 10.25
CA ILE A 81 13.38 -3.14 8.80
C ILE A 81 14.84 -2.95 8.39
N GLU A 82 15.36 -3.94 7.67
CA GLU A 82 16.70 -3.88 7.05
C GLU A 82 16.66 -2.96 5.82
N GLU A 83 17.72 -2.20 5.58
CA GLU A 83 17.83 -1.28 4.42
C GLU A 83 17.52 -1.97 3.09
N SER A 84 17.87 -3.26 2.97
CA SER A 84 17.61 -4.12 1.82
C SER A 84 16.13 -4.39 1.52
N ASP A 85 15.24 -4.29 2.52
CA ASP A 85 13.80 -4.44 2.35
C ASP A 85 13.15 -3.18 1.77
N VAL A 86 13.81 -2.03 1.94
CA VAL A 86 13.34 -0.71 1.49
C VAL A 86 14.01 -0.26 0.19
N GLU A 87 15.23 -0.71 -0.11
CA GLU A 87 15.96 -0.40 -1.36
C GLU A 87 15.10 -0.50 -2.65
N PRO A 88 14.25 -1.54 -2.85
CA PRO A 88 13.39 -1.62 -4.05
C PRO A 88 12.33 -0.52 -4.16
N TYR A 89 11.99 0.14 -3.05
CA TYR A 89 11.04 1.27 -2.99
C TYR A 89 11.72 2.62 -3.27
N PHE A 90 13.04 2.71 -3.06
CA PHE A 90 13.83 3.94 -3.18
C PHE A 90 14.79 3.98 -4.37
N ALA A 91 14.95 2.89 -5.12
CA ALA A 91 15.88 2.81 -6.25
C ALA A 91 15.77 4.02 -7.22
N ASP A 92 16.91 4.68 -7.47
CA ASP A 92 17.22 5.95 -8.16
C ASP A 92 16.49 6.30 -9.49
N ASP A 93 15.62 5.45 -10.03
CA ASP A 93 15.00 5.67 -11.34
C ASP A 93 13.76 6.60 -11.29
N TRP A 94 13.46 7.28 -10.19
CA TRP A 94 12.28 8.14 -10.05
C TRP A 94 12.63 9.61 -10.27
N TYR A 95 11.83 10.30 -11.10
CA TYR A 95 12.03 11.67 -11.59
C TYR A 95 12.67 12.66 -10.57
N ASP A 96 13.74 13.34 -10.99
CA ASP A 96 14.40 14.44 -10.27
C ASP A 96 13.38 15.54 -9.90
N GLY A 97 13.17 15.79 -8.61
CA GLY A 97 12.26 16.84 -8.14
C GLY A 97 11.50 16.54 -6.85
N TRP A 98 11.83 15.45 -6.17
CA TRP A 98 11.45 15.23 -4.78
C TRP A 98 12.73 15.20 -3.95
N ASP A 99 12.90 16.19 -3.08
CA ASP A 99 14.05 16.29 -2.18
C ASP A 99 14.27 14.99 -1.39
N GLU A 100 15.55 14.67 -1.16
CA GLU A 100 16.02 13.53 -0.41
C GLU A 100 15.28 13.40 0.93
N TRP A 101 14.80 12.20 1.22
CA TRP A 101 13.98 11.93 2.40
C TRP A 101 14.84 11.83 3.66
N ASP A 102 15.31 12.97 4.16
CA ASP A 102 15.93 13.06 5.47
C ASP A 102 14.96 12.56 6.55
N GLY A 103 15.32 11.46 7.23
CA GLY A 103 14.61 10.96 8.42
C GLY A 103 13.58 9.84 8.21
N TRP A 104 13.55 9.20 7.04
CA TRP A 104 12.71 8.00 6.78
C TRP A 104 13.49 6.67 6.75
N GLY A 105 14.78 6.69 7.09
CA GLY A 105 15.59 5.49 7.34
C GLY A 105 15.45 4.98 8.78
N PRO A 106 15.86 3.73 9.07
CA PRO A 106 15.76 3.13 10.40
C PRO A 106 16.53 3.94 11.44
N GLY A 107 15.81 4.57 12.36
CA GLY A 107 16.37 5.20 13.56
C GLY A 107 16.86 4.12 14.53
N GLY A 108 18.12 4.25 14.98
CA GLY A 108 18.87 3.21 15.68
C GLY A 108 18.27 2.64 16.97
N ASP A 109 18.76 1.43 17.26
CA ASP A 109 18.82 0.68 18.53
C ASP A 109 17.64 0.86 19.51
N ALA A 110 16.50 0.24 19.20
CA ALA A 110 15.54 -0.15 20.22
C ALA A 110 14.89 -1.50 19.87
N PHE A 111 15.02 -2.49 20.76
CA PHE A 111 14.34 -3.80 20.73
C PHE A 111 12.82 -3.70 21.02
N VAL A 112 12.19 -2.64 20.55
CA VAL A 112 10.75 -2.40 20.59
C VAL A 112 10.38 -2.02 19.18
N THR A 113 9.54 -2.82 18.51
CA THR A 113 8.96 -2.48 17.21
C THR A 113 8.25 -1.13 17.34
N THR A 114 8.95 -0.07 17.00
CA THR A 114 8.42 1.28 16.98
C THR A 114 7.78 1.40 15.62
N TYR A 115 6.46 1.26 15.57
CA TYR A 115 5.69 1.60 14.39
C TYR A 115 5.90 3.08 14.15
N SER A 116 6.68 3.42 13.13
CA SER A 116 6.96 4.82 12.81
C SER A 116 5.70 5.58 12.35
N GLY A 117 4.59 4.86 12.11
CA GLY A 117 3.38 5.37 11.48
C GLY A 117 3.51 5.51 9.97
N LYS A 118 4.67 5.19 9.41
CA LYS A 118 5.02 5.51 8.03
C LYS A 118 4.77 4.31 7.14
N VAL A 119 3.98 4.48 6.09
CA VAL A 119 3.70 3.46 5.09
C VAL A 119 4.20 3.94 3.75
N ILE A 120 4.89 3.07 3.03
CA ILE A 120 5.29 3.27 1.65
C ILE A 120 4.58 2.25 0.76
N ALA A 121 4.27 2.66 -0.47
CA ALA A 121 3.74 1.74 -1.47
C ALA A 121 4.34 2.03 -2.84
N VAL A 122 4.54 0.98 -3.62
CA VAL A 122 4.98 1.08 -5.02
C VAL A 122 4.02 0.27 -5.88
N LEU A 123 3.45 0.92 -6.89
CA LEU A 123 2.46 0.37 -7.79
C LEU A 123 2.91 0.53 -9.24
N ARG A 124 2.38 -0.32 -10.12
CA ARG A 124 2.63 -0.29 -11.57
C ARG A 124 1.32 -0.39 -12.34
N SER A 125 1.23 0.29 -13.48
CA SER A 125 0.15 0.09 -14.44
C SER A 125 0.50 -1.03 -15.43
N GLU A 126 -0.50 -1.55 -16.14
CA GLU A 126 -0.29 -2.52 -17.23
C GLU A 126 0.55 -1.93 -18.37
N GLN A 127 0.55 -0.61 -18.52
CA GLN A 127 1.34 0.13 -19.53
C GLN A 127 2.79 0.39 -19.08
N GLY A 128 3.15 -0.01 -17.86
CA GLY A 128 4.51 0.15 -17.34
C GLY A 128 4.77 1.50 -16.66
N GLU A 129 3.77 2.37 -16.51
CA GLU A 129 3.89 3.54 -15.64
C GLU A 129 4.04 3.07 -14.19
N ARG A 130 4.79 3.83 -13.41
CA ARG A 130 5.01 3.52 -12.00
C ARG A 130 4.40 4.60 -11.13
N MET A 131 3.99 4.22 -9.93
CA MET A 131 3.48 5.11 -8.90
C MET A 131 4.13 4.74 -7.58
N ARG A 132 4.57 5.73 -6.82
CA ARG A 132 5.00 5.55 -5.42
C ARG A 132 4.14 6.40 -4.52
N CYS A 133 3.83 5.90 -3.34
CA CYS A 133 3.02 6.60 -2.34
C CYS A 133 3.67 6.56 -0.97
N ARG A 134 3.35 7.57 -0.16
CA ARG A 134 3.71 7.65 1.24
C ARG A 134 2.48 8.01 2.06
N PHE A 135 2.35 7.41 3.22
CA PHE A 135 1.26 7.69 4.14
C PHE A 135 1.78 7.79 5.56
N ASP A 136 1.24 8.73 6.32
CA ASP A 136 1.32 8.79 7.77
C ASP A 136 0.00 8.28 8.35
N LEU A 137 0.07 7.17 9.07
CA LEU A 137 -1.07 6.51 9.69
C LEU A 137 -1.50 7.22 10.97
N ALA A 138 -2.81 7.33 11.17
CA ALA A 138 -3.38 7.91 12.39
C ALA A 138 -3.27 6.93 13.58
N GLU A 139 -3.52 5.64 13.34
CA GLU A 139 -3.34 4.55 14.32
C GLU A 139 -2.36 3.50 13.77
N PRO A 140 -1.03 3.69 13.97
CA PRO A 140 0.00 2.85 13.37
C PRO A 140 -0.12 1.36 13.64
N ASP A 141 -0.58 0.96 14.83
CA ASP A 141 -0.74 -0.44 15.25
C ASP A 141 -1.88 -1.16 14.54
N ARG A 142 -2.78 -0.43 13.86
CA ARG A 142 -3.86 -0.97 13.04
C ARG A 142 -3.56 -0.94 11.55
N GLY A 143 -2.38 -0.46 11.16
CA GLY A 143 -2.02 -0.29 9.75
C GLY A 143 -2.99 0.66 9.03
N PRO A 144 -3.21 0.47 7.71
CA PRO A 144 -4.17 1.27 6.94
C PRO A 144 -5.62 1.24 7.47
N ALA A 145 -6.00 0.21 8.25
CA ALA A 145 -7.32 0.15 8.89
C ALA A 145 -7.52 1.25 9.94
N GLY A 146 -6.42 1.71 10.55
CA GLY A 146 -6.39 2.84 11.48
C GLY A 146 -6.55 4.20 10.80
N GLY A 147 -6.66 4.22 9.48
CA GLY A 147 -6.67 5.42 8.66
C GLY A 147 -5.31 6.10 8.55
N GLY A 148 -5.23 7.08 7.67
CA GLY A 148 -4.01 7.84 7.42
C GLY A 148 -4.16 8.83 6.30
N MET A 149 -3.19 9.72 6.18
CA MET A 149 -3.10 10.72 5.12
C MET A 149 -1.79 10.54 4.36
N GLY A 150 -1.77 10.90 3.08
CA GLY A 150 -0.59 10.72 2.28
C GLY A 150 -0.66 11.37 0.90
N GLU A 151 0.35 11.06 0.12
CA GLU A 151 0.52 11.57 -1.23
C GLU A 151 1.22 10.53 -2.10
N CYS A 152 1.00 10.63 -3.41
CA CYS A 152 1.60 9.75 -4.40
C CYS A 152 2.20 10.54 -5.56
N GLN A 153 3.20 9.95 -6.20
CA GLN A 153 3.84 10.47 -7.39
C GLN A 153 3.86 9.41 -8.49
N LEU A 154 3.47 9.80 -9.70
CA LEU A 154 3.57 8.98 -10.91
C LEU A 154 4.95 9.17 -11.57
N SER A 155 5.34 8.20 -12.39
CA SER A 155 6.64 8.21 -13.09
C SER A 155 6.83 9.36 -14.08
N ASP A 156 5.76 10.05 -14.47
CA ASP A 156 5.80 11.25 -15.32
C ASP A 156 5.84 12.57 -14.53
N GLY A 157 5.90 12.49 -13.19
CA GLY A 157 5.95 13.64 -12.29
C GLY A 157 4.58 14.14 -11.81
N ALA A 158 3.46 13.58 -12.31
CA ALA A 158 2.14 13.94 -11.78
C ALA A 158 2.02 13.51 -10.30
N LYS A 159 1.35 14.34 -9.49
CA LYS A 159 1.16 14.10 -8.06
C LYS A 159 -0.31 13.93 -7.70
N ILE A 160 -0.54 13.11 -6.69
CA ILE A 160 -1.83 12.88 -6.06
C ILE A 160 -1.67 13.26 -4.60
N GLU A 161 -2.37 14.29 -4.17
CA GLU A 161 -2.29 14.84 -2.83
C GLU A 161 -3.56 14.51 -2.04
N ASP A 162 -3.55 14.83 -0.74
CA ASP A 162 -4.70 14.65 0.16
C ASP A 162 -5.28 13.22 0.14
N VAL A 163 -4.41 12.21 -0.03
CA VAL A 163 -4.83 10.81 -0.06
C VAL A 163 -5.24 10.38 1.33
N VAL A 164 -6.51 10.09 1.54
CA VAL A 164 -7.04 9.55 2.79
C VAL A 164 -7.26 8.04 2.65
N LEU A 165 -6.70 7.27 3.58
CA LEU A 165 -6.96 5.83 3.71
C LEU A 165 -8.01 5.59 4.80
N GLU A 166 -8.92 4.68 4.52
CA GLU A 166 -10.01 4.26 5.42
C GLU A 166 -10.13 2.73 5.37
N GLY A 167 -10.47 2.10 6.50
CA GLY A 167 -10.75 0.67 6.56
C GLY A 167 -11.46 0.23 7.82
N SER A 168 -11.83 -1.04 7.86
CA SER A 168 -12.59 -1.68 8.95
C SER A 168 -11.98 -3.00 9.38
#